data_AF-A0A3R6V2A6-F1
#
_entry.id   AF-A0A3R6V2A6-F1
#
_cell.length_a   1.000
_cell.length_b   1.000
_cell.length_c   1.000
_cell.angle_alpha   90.00
_cell.angle_beta   90.00
_cell.angle_gamma   90.00
#
_symmetry.space_group_name_H-M   'P 1'
#
loop_
_entity.id
_entity.type
_entity.pdbx_description
1 polymer ?
#
loop_
_entity_poly.entity_id
_entity_poly.type
_entity_poly.pdbx_seq_one_letter_code
_entity_poly.pdbx_strand_id
1 'polypeptide(L)' 'MSKKKEQKPIDVEHMSPEEQLKFEIAEELGLGDRVLKEGWRCLTSKESGRIGGLITKRKKQMQKEADIR' A
#
# COMPACT_ATOMS: atom_id res chain seq x y z
N MET A 1 1.12 8.20 -32.94
CA MET A 1 1.17 6.96 -32.14
C MET A 1 1.59 7.33 -30.73
N SER A 2 0.65 7.36 -29.79
CA SER A 2 0.87 7.81 -28.41
C SER A 2 1.85 6.89 -27.68
N LYS A 3 2.89 7.48 -27.08
CA LYS A 3 3.90 6.81 -26.26
C LYS A 3 3.21 5.94 -25.20
N LYS A 4 3.22 4.62 -25.37
CA LYS A 4 2.97 3.65 -24.29
C LYS A 4 4.06 3.90 -23.24
N LYS A 5 3.72 4.68 -22.21
CA LYS A 5 4.52 4.72 -20.99
C LYS A 5 4.44 3.33 -20.41
N GLU A 6 5.49 2.54 -20.54
CA GLU A 6 5.68 1.31 -19.78
C GLU A 6 5.55 1.69 -18.30
N GLN A 7 4.36 1.43 -17.74
CA GLN A 7 4.12 1.54 -16.32
C GLN A 7 4.87 0.34 -15.74
N LYS A 8 6.09 0.59 -15.26
CA LYS A 8 6.87 -0.45 -14.57
C LYS A 8 5.97 -1.01 -13.46
N PRO A 9 5.67 -2.32 -13.48
CA PRO A 9 4.89 -2.94 -12.42
C PRO A 9 5.64 -2.69 -11.11
N ILE A 10 4.90 -2.45 -10.04
CA ILE A 10 5.51 -2.37 -8.72
C ILE A 10 6.19 -3.70 -8.44
N ASP A 11 7.48 -3.68 -8.14
CA ASP A 11 8.24 -4.84 -7.70
C ASP A 11 7.84 -5.20 -6.25
N VAL A 12 6.69 -5.88 -6.10
CA VAL A 12 6.14 -6.33 -4.82
C VAL A 12 7.11 -7.25 -4.07
N GLU A 13 7.98 -7.95 -4.80
CA GLU A 13 8.96 -8.91 -4.25
C GLU A 13 10.12 -8.27 -3.48
N HIS A 14 10.41 -6.99 -3.72
CA HIS A 14 11.46 -6.25 -3.00
C HIS A 14 10.88 -5.23 -2.00
N MET A 15 9.57 -5.25 -1.79
CA MET A 15 8.92 -4.31 -0.89
C MET A 15 9.17 -4.67 0.57
N SER A 16 9.36 -3.65 1.40
CA SER A 16 9.45 -3.83 2.85
C SER A 16 8.16 -4.46 3.39
N PRO A 17 8.18 -5.14 4.55
CA PRO A 17 6.96 -5.71 5.15
C PRO A 17 5.85 -4.67 5.36
N GLU A 18 6.21 -3.40 5.59
CA GLU A 18 5.24 -2.30 5.63
C GLU A 18 4.58 -2.03 4.27
N GLU A 19 5.32 -2.14 3.17
CA GLU A 19 4.78 -1.96 1.84
C GLU A 19 3.97 -3.17 1.36
N GLN A 20 4.34 -4.39 1.76
CA GLN A 20 3.50 -5.57 1.59
C GLN A 20 2.15 -5.40 2.30
N LEU A 21 2.16 -4.93 3.55
CA LEU A 21 0.93 -4.59 4.28
C LEU A 21 0.11 -3.48 3.60
N LYS A 22 0.78 -2.47 3.02
CA LYS A 22 0.07 -1.46 2.20
C LYS A 22 -0.61 -2.12 1.02
N PHE A 23 0.08 -3.04 0.35
CA PHE A 23 -0.43 -3.73 -0.81
C PHE A 23 -1.61 -4.64 -0.46
N GLU A 24 -1.51 -5.42 0.62
CA GLU A 24 -2.62 -6.26 1.13
C GLU A 24 -3.87 -5.42 1.41
N ILE A 25 -3.74 -4.28 2.10
CA ILE A 25 -4.88 -3.41 2.38
C ILE A 25 -5.39 -2.74 1.09
N ALA A 26 -4.51 -2.38 0.17
CA ALA A 26 -4.91 -1.85 -1.13
C ALA A 26 -5.71 -2.91 -1.91
N GLU A 27 -5.27 -4.16 -1.90
CA GLU A 27 -5.95 -5.29 -2.53
C GLU A 27 -7.31 -5.55 -1.88
N GLU A 28 -7.39 -5.53 -0.54
CA GLU A 28 -8.63 -5.67 0.22
C GLU A 28 -9.64 -4.54 -0.08
N LEU A 29 -9.13 -3.34 -0.38
CA LEU A 29 -9.94 -2.19 -0.82
C LEU A 29 -10.28 -2.19 -2.32
N GLY A 30 -9.83 -3.19 -3.08
CA GLY A 30 -10.05 -3.27 -4.54
C GLY A 30 -9.13 -2.36 -5.37
N LEU A 31 -8.07 -1.84 -4.76
CA LEU A 31 -7.09 -0.94 -5.36
C LEU A 31 -5.76 -1.62 -5.70
N GLY A 32 -5.56 -2.87 -5.26
CA GLY A 32 -4.34 -3.65 -5.52
C GLY A 32 -3.99 -3.75 -7.00
N ASP A 33 -4.95 -4.08 -7.87
CA ASP A 33 -4.73 -4.19 -9.32
C ASP A 33 -4.28 -2.86 -9.95
N ARG A 34 -4.84 -1.74 -9.47
CA ARG A 34 -4.46 -0.38 -9.87
C ARG A 34 -3.05 -0.02 -9.42
N VAL A 35 -2.71 -0.39 -8.20
CA VAL A 35 -1.37 -0.14 -7.62
C VAL A 35 -0.35 -0.97 -8.38
N LEU A 36 -0.59 -2.27 -8.62
CA LEU A 36 0.25 -3.14 -9.45
C LEU A 36 0.47 -2.61 -10.87
N LYS A 37 -0.59 -2.17 -11.55
CA LYS A 37 -0.52 -1.71 -12.94
C LYS A 37 0.01 -0.30 -13.11
N GLU A 38 -0.39 0.63 -12.23
CA GLU A 38 -0.15 2.06 -12.44
C GLU A 38 0.78 2.70 -11.41
N GLY A 39 1.04 1.99 -10.31
CA GLY A 39 1.84 2.47 -9.19
C GLY A 39 1.00 3.12 -8.09
N TRP A 40 1.61 3.34 -6.92
CA TRP A 40 1.02 4.13 -5.81
C TRP A 40 0.57 5.54 -6.22
N ARG A 41 1.16 6.08 -7.29
CA ARG A 41 0.83 7.38 -7.89
C ARG A 41 -0.58 7.48 -8.49
N CYS A 42 -1.24 6.37 -8.78
CA CYS A 42 -2.63 6.37 -9.26
C CYS A 42 -3.67 6.38 -8.15
N LEU A 43 -3.26 6.25 -6.90
CA LEU A 43 -4.16 6.39 -5.76
C LEU A 43 -4.38 7.86 -5.44
N THR A 44 -5.61 8.20 -5.08
CA THR A 44 -5.91 9.50 -4.50
C THR A 44 -5.35 9.60 -3.09
N SER A 45 -5.09 10.82 -2.60
CA SER A 45 -4.64 11.05 -1.22
C SER A 45 -5.56 10.44 -0.16
N LYS A 46 -6.86 10.27 -0.47
CA LYS A 46 -7.81 9.59 0.42
C LYS A 46 -7.57 8.09 0.51
N GLU A 47 -7.25 7.45 -0.60
CA GLU A 47 -7.05 6.00 -0.68
C GLU A 47 -5.70 5.61 -0.09
N SER A 48 -4.62 6.22 -0.56
CA SER A 48 -3.28 6.01 -0.01
C SER A 48 -3.18 6.44 1.45
N GLY A 49 -3.88 7.50 1.84
CA GLY A 49 -3.99 7.94 3.24
C GLY A 49 -4.75 6.97 4.14
N ARG A 50 -5.82 6.33 3.65
CA ARG A 50 -6.52 5.27 4.40
C ARG A 50 -5.64 4.04 4.61
N ILE A 51 -4.94 3.61 3.57
CA ILE A 51 -4.01 2.47 3.62
C ILE A 51 -2.89 2.75 4.64
N GLY A 52 -2.20 3.89 4.51
CA GLY A 52 -1.14 4.28 5.45
C GLY A 52 -1.63 4.48 6.89
N GLY A 53 -2.84 5.02 7.05
CA GLY A 53 -3.48 5.19 8.35
C GLY A 53 -3.81 3.88 9.04
N LEU A 54 -4.31 2.87 8.30
CA LEU A 54 -4.61 1.54 8.84
C LEU A 54 -3.34 0.81 9.31
N ILE A 55 -2.26 0.91 8.55
CA ILE A 55 -0.96 0.32 8.93
C ILE A 55 -0.41 0.99 10.17
N THR A 56 -0.39 2.32 10.17
CA THR A 56 0.09 3.10 11.33
C THR A 56 -0.75 2.77 12.57
N LYS A 57 -2.06 2.63 12.42
CA LYS A 57 -2.97 2.23 13.51
C LYS A 57 -2.64 0.83 14.02
N ARG A 58 -2.48 -0.16 13.13
CA ARG A 58 -2.08 -1.55 13.49
C ARG A 58 -0.74 -1.58 14.21
N LYS A 59 0.28 -0.89 13.68
CA LYS A 59 1.63 -0.82 14.27
C LYS A 59 1.62 -0.16 15.65
N LYS A 60 0.86 0.92 15.82
CA LYS A 60 0.68 1.63 17.09
C LYS A 60 -0.10 0.79 18.12
N GLN A 61 -1.06 0.00 17.67
CA GLN A 61 -1.86 -0.87 18.53
C GLN A 61 -1.02 -2.05 19.03
N MET A 62 -0.24 -2.70 18.16
CA MET A 62 0.72 -3.73 18.56
C MET A 62 1.77 -3.21 19.53
N GLN A 63 2.32 -2.01 19.32
CA GLN A 63 3.25 -1.40 20.28
C GLN A 63 2.58 -1.14 21.63
N LYS A 64 1.35 -0.62 21.65
CA LYS A 64 0.59 -0.45 22.89
C LYS A 64 0.32 -1.78 23.60
N GLU A 65 -0.04 -2.82 22.88
CA GLU A 65 -0.29 -4.15 23.45
C GLU A 65 0.99 -4.82 23.95
N ALA A 66 2.14 -4.53 23.32
CA ALA A 66 3.45 -5.02 23.76
C ALA A 66 3.99 -4.26 24.98
N ASP A 67 3.71 -2.97 25.10
CA ASP A 67 4.13 -2.12 26.24
C ASP A 67 3.30 -2.37 27.52
N ILE A 68 2.07 -2.87 27.36
CA ILE A 68 1.16 -3.20 28.47
C ILE A 68 1.43 -4.61 29.04
N ARG A 69 2.31 -5.40 28.43
CA ARG A 69 2.68 -6.75 28.86
C ARG A 69 3.99 -6.79 29.63
#